data_AF-A0A956ATQ9-F1
#
_entry.id   AF-A0A956ATQ9-F1
#
_cell.length_a   1.000
_cell.length_b   1.000
_cell.length_c   1.000
_cell.angle_alpha   90.00
_cell.angle_beta   90.00
_cell.angle_gamma   90.00
#
_symmetry.space_group_name_H-M   'P 1'
#
loop_
_entity.id
_entity.type
_entity.pdbx_description
1 polymer ?
#
loop_
_entity_poly.entity_id
_entity_poly.type
_entity_poly.pdbx_seq_one_letter_code
_entity_poly.pdbx_strand_id
1 'polypeptide(L)' 'MRTYPGYSADFFDGEHDVVFGASWATDRKLLRPSFRNWYRRDYPYVFSSFRLVRAG' A
#
# COMPACT_ATOMS: atom_id res chain seq x y z
N MET A 1 2.64 -11.04 22.64
CA MET A 1 2.79 -10.34 21.35
C MET A 1 1.61 -9.39 21.21
N ARG A 2 1.85 -8.08 21.15
CA ARG A 2 0.75 -7.10 21.03
C ARG A 2 0.33 -7.05 19.57
N THR A 3 -0.80 -7.67 19.25
CA THR A 3 -1.39 -7.62 17.92
C THR A 3 -2.22 -6.36 17.77
N TYR A 4 -2.24 -5.77 16.58
CA TYR A 4 -3.12 -4.66 16.24
C TYR A 4 -4.03 -5.06 15.06
N PRO A 5 -5.16 -5.73 15.33
CA PRO A 5 -6.02 -6.26 14.27
C PRO A 5 -6.62 -5.18 13.35
N GLY A 6 -6.99 -4.03 13.92
CA GLY A 6 -7.54 -2.88 13.18
C GLY A 6 -6.53 -2.16 12.29
N TYR A 7 -5.25 -2.54 12.29
CA TYR A 7 -4.26 -1.94 11.39
C TYR A 7 -4.64 -2.10 9.92
N SER A 8 -5.25 -3.24 9.56
CA SER A 8 -5.59 -3.56 8.16
C SER A 8 -7.06 -3.95 7.97
N ALA A 9 -7.70 -4.56 8.98
CA ALA A 9 -9.05 -5.12 8.85
C ALA A 9 -10.08 -4.12 8.30
N ASP A 10 -10.03 -2.88 8.80
CA ASP A 10 -11.01 -1.85 8.47
C ASP A 10 -10.90 -1.33 7.03
N PHE A 11 -9.80 -1.62 6.33
CA PHE A 11 -9.52 -1.12 4.98
C PHE A 11 -9.76 -2.17 3.88
N PHE A 12 -10.30 -3.34 4.24
CA PHE A 12 -10.86 -4.31 3.29
C PHE A 12 -12.31 -3.96 2.93
N ASP A 13 -12.58 -2.67 2.71
CA ASP A 13 -13.91 -2.09 2.47
C ASP A 13 -14.26 -1.99 0.98
N GLY A 14 -13.30 -2.26 0.10
CA GLY A 14 -13.48 -2.11 -1.34
C GLY A 14 -13.38 -0.65 -1.81
N GLU A 15 -12.88 0.27 -1.00
CA GLU A 15 -12.64 1.69 -1.35
C GLU A 15 -11.16 2.02 -1.54
N HIS A 16 -10.28 1.10 -1.18
CA HIS A 16 -8.83 1.26 -1.21
C HIS A 16 -8.17 0.38 -2.28
N ASP A 17 -7.17 0.96 -2.96
CA ASP A 17 -6.32 0.22 -3.89
C ASP A 17 -4.95 -0.05 -3.25
N VAL A 18 -4.38 -1.23 -3.54
CA VAL A 18 -3.09 -1.65 -3.00
C VAL A 18 -1.95 -1.08 -3.84
N VAL A 19 -0.94 -0.52 -3.16
CA VAL A 19 0.29 0.01 -3.76
C VAL A 19 1.51 -0.80 -3.27
N PHE A 20 2.37 -1.19 -4.22
CA PHE A 20 3.59 -1.96 -3.97
C PHE A 20 4.86 -1.14 -4.25
N GLY A 21 5.98 -1.61 -3.71
CA GLY A 21 7.33 -1.16 -4.09
C GLY A 21 7.89 0.02 -3.28
N ALA A 22 7.08 0.63 -2.41
CA ALA A 22 7.44 1.79 -1.60
C ALA A 22 7.84 3.02 -2.43
N SER A 23 8.05 4.16 -1.75
CA SER A 23 8.50 5.41 -2.37
C SER A 23 9.86 5.83 -1.81
N TRP A 24 10.45 6.89 -2.37
CA TRP A 24 11.69 7.51 -1.87
C TRP A 24 11.60 7.94 -0.40
N ALA A 25 10.39 8.21 0.10
CA ALA A 25 10.13 8.66 1.46
C ALA A 25 9.89 7.49 2.44
N THR A 26 9.93 6.23 1.99
CA THR A 26 9.67 5.07 2.86
C THR A 26 10.94 4.63 3.59
N ASP A 27 10.87 4.46 4.92
CA ASP A 27 12.00 4.01 5.73
C ASP A 27 12.45 2.59 5.34
N ARG A 28 13.77 2.37 5.29
CA ARG A 28 14.39 1.09 4.91
C ARG A 28 13.92 -0.09 5.77
N LYS A 29 13.55 0.12 7.03
CA LYS A 29 13.08 -0.94 7.94
C LYS A 29 11.72 -1.52 7.54
N LEU A 30 10.95 -0.80 6.72
CA LEU A 30 9.64 -1.24 6.24
C LEU A 30 9.72 -1.93 4.88
N LEU A 31 10.88 -1.86 4.20
CA LEU A 31 11.06 -2.42 2.87
C LEU A 31 11.09 -3.94 2.91
N ARG A 32 10.04 -4.55 2.36
CA ARG A 32 9.94 -5.99 2.13
C ARG A 32 9.00 -6.26 0.94
N PRO A 33 9.22 -7.30 0.13
CA PRO A 33 8.38 -7.58 -1.04
C PRO A 33 6.89 -7.79 -0.72
N SER A 34 6.59 -8.26 0.49
CA SER A 34 5.23 -8.50 0.97
C SER A 34 4.54 -7.28 1.58
N PHE A 35 5.23 -6.14 1.74
CA PHE A 35 4.60 -4.94 2.28
C PHE A 35 3.55 -4.41 1.30
N ARG A 36 2.35 -4.16 1.82
CA ARG A 36 1.23 -3.58 1.09
C ARG A 36 0.90 -2.26 1.73
N ASN A 37 1.02 -1.19 0.95
CA ASN A 37 0.43 0.09 1.29
C ASN A 37 -0.95 0.16 0.62
N TRP A 38 -1.84 1.00 1.12
CA TRP A 38 -3.19 1.15 0.59
C TRP A 38 -3.68 2.58 0.77
N TYR A 39 -4.43 3.06 -0.21
CA TYR A 39 -4.98 4.40 -0.21
C TYR A 39 -6.35 4.40 -0.86
N ARG A 40 -7.23 5.31 -0.45
CA ARG A 40 -8.50 5.55 -1.15
C ARG A 40 -8.19 5.99 -2.57
N ARG A 41 -9.01 5.54 -3.53
CA ARG A 41 -8.84 5.83 -4.97
C ARG A 41 -8.73 7.32 -5.31
N ASP A 42 -9.41 8.16 -4.54
CA ASP A 42 -9.51 9.60 -4.75
C ASP A 42 -8.47 10.41 -3.95
N TYR A 43 -7.52 9.76 -3.26
CA TYR A 43 -6.53 10.43 -2.42
C TYR A 43 -5.29 10.87 -3.22
N PRO A 44 -5.08 12.18 -3.48
CA PRO A 44 -4.10 12.63 -4.48
C PRO A 44 -2.69 12.87 -3.93
N TYR A 45 -2.49 12.77 -2.61
CA TYR A 45 -1.26 13.20 -1.94
C TYR A 45 -0.23 12.07 -1.75
N VAL A 46 -0.45 10.91 -2.35
CA VAL A 46 0.46 9.76 -2.23
C VAL A 46 1.66 9.94 -3.14
N PHE A 47 2.87 9.68 -2.63
CA PHE A 47 4.05 9.45 -3.47
C PHE A 47 3.95 8.12 -4.21
N SER A 48 3.12 8.07 -5.25
CA SER A 48 2.86 6.89 -6.06
C SER A 48 3.06 7.18 -7.55
N SER A 49 3.29 6.10 -8.30
CA SER A 49 3.31 6.09 -9.76
C SER A 49 2.84 4.72 -10.22
N PHE A 50 2.69 4.52 -11.53
CA PHE A 50 2.24 3.27 -12.12
C PHE A 50 3.38 2.54 -12.82
N ARG A 51 3.29 1.20 -12.82
CA ARG A 51 4.12 0.33 -13.66
C ARG A 51 3.19 -0.39 -14.63
N LEU A 52 3.41 -0.19 -15.93
CA LEU A 52 2.65 -0.90 -16.96
C LEU A 52 3.04 -2.38 -16.98
N VAL A 53 2.04 -3.22 -17.20
CA VAL A 53 2.19 -4.66 -17.40
C VAL A 53 1.41 -5.06 -18.65
N ARG A 54 1.85 -6.13 -19.32
CA ARG A 54 1.08 -6.73 -20.41
C ARG A 54 0.25 -7.88 -19.85
N ALA A 55 -0.93 -8.10 -20.42
CA ALA A 55 -1.63 -9.37 -20.22
C ALA A 55 -0.73 -10.51 -20.72
N GLY A 56 -0.60 -11.55 -19.90
CA GLY A 56 0.08 -12.79 -20.26
C GLY A 56 -0.78 -13.68 -21.13
#